data_AF-A0A919UEI0-F1
#
_entry.id   AF-A0A919UEI0-F1
#
_cell.length_a   1.000
_cell.length_b   1.000
_cell.length_c   1.000
_cell.angle_alpha   90.00
_cell.angle_beta   90.00
_cell.angle_gamma   90.00
#
_symmetry.space_group_name_H-M   'P 1'
#
loop_
_entity.id
_entity.type
_entity.pdbx_description
1 polymer ?
#
loop_
_entity_poly.entity_id
_entity_poly.type
_entity_poly.pdbx_seq_one_letter_code
_entity_poly.pdbx_strand_id
1 'polypeptide(L)' 'MRVGIAPDGRLTVVPPNAVAGQSVTFVAERDLLLGVTACPAATANGGRTLPLVVEIGTP' A
#
# COMPACT_ATOMS: atom_id res chain seq x y z
N MET A 1 2.51 1.96 -2.38
CA MET A 1 3.64 2.91 -2.25
C MET A 1 4.37 2.97 -3.58
N ARG A 2 4.81 4.15 -4.05
CA ARG A 2 5.59 4.26 -5.29
C ARG A 2 6.90 4.98 -4.97
N VAL A 3 8.00 4.24 -5.01
CA VAL A 3 9.33 4.73 -4.67
C VAL A 3 10.28 4.40 -5.82
N GLY A 4 11.05 5.39 -6.25
CA GLY A 4 12.15 5.22 -7.20
C GLY A 4 13.49 5.51 -6.54
N ILE A 5 14.57 5.09 -7.22
CA ILE A 5 15.95 5.45 -6.87
C ILE A 5 16.47 6.33 -8.00
N ALA A 6 16.87 7.56 -7.68
CA ALA A 6 17.46 8.49 -8.63
C ALA A 6 18.92 8.09 -8.95
N PRO A 7 19.50 8.57 -10.07
CA PRO A 7 20.87 8.23 -10.46
C PRO A 7 21.94 8.61 -9.41
N ASP A 8 21.65 9.58 -8.54
CA ASP A 8 22.51 10.00 -7.42
C ASP A 8 22.31 9.16 -6.14
N GLY A 9 21.50 8.09 -6.22
CA GLY A 9 21.20 7.19 -5.11
C GLY A 9 20.08 7.67 -4.18
N ARG A 10 19.48 8.84 -4.42
CA ARG A 10 18.40 9.35 -3.56
C ARG A 10 17.08 8.63 -3.83
N LEU A 11 16.29 8.44 -2.78
CA LEU A 11 14.92 7.95 -2.92
C LEU A 11 14.00 9.07 -3.42
N THR A 12 13.13 8.72 -4.36
CA THR A 12 12.02 9.58 -4.79
C THR A 12 10.71 8.91 -4.38
N VAL A 13 9.97 9.55 -3.48
CA VAL A 13 8.64 9.08 -3.07
C VAL A 13 7.61 9.92 -3.82
N VAL A 14 6.80 9.26 -4.63
CA VAL A 14 5.82 9.92 -5.52
C VAL A 14 4.43 9.33 -5.30
N PRO A 15 3.35 10.03 -5.73
CA PRO A 15 2.01 9.51 -5.63
C PRO A 15 1.85 8.10 -6.24
N PRO A 16 1.03 7.23 -5.62
CA PRO A 16 0.74 5.92 -6.18
C PRO A 16 -0.01 6.06 -7.50
N ASN A 17 0.13 5.07 -8.38
CA ASN A 17 -0.68 4.93 -9.60
C ASN A 17 -1.92 4.04 -9.39
N ALA A 18 -2.14 3.55 -8.17
CA ALA A 18 -3.30 2.75 -7.83
C ALA A 18 -4.57 3.59 -7.89
N VAL A 19 -5.68 2.98 -8.33
CA VAL A 19 -7.00 3.61 -8.41
C VAL A 19 -7.97 3.00 -7.40
N ALA A 20 -9.07 3.70 -7.11
CA ALA A 20 -10.09 3.21 -6.17
C ALA A 20 -10.68 1.87 -6.65
N GLY A 21 -10.84 0.92 -5.72
CA GLY A 21 -11.32 -0.44 -6.02
C GLY A 21 -10.24 -1.43 -6.45
N GLN A 22 -9.02 -0.98 -6.72
CA GLN A 22 -7.90 -1.88 -6.99
C GLN A 22 -7.49 -2.63 -5.71
N SER A 23 -7.31 -3.94 -5.82
CA SER A 23 -6.95 -4.82 -4.70
C SER A 23 -5.76 -5.72 -5.04
N VAL A 24 -5.23 -6.36 -3.99
CA VAL A 24 -4.29 -7.47 -4.08
C VAL A 24 -4.75 -8.56 -3.11
N THR A 25 -4.67 -9.82 -3.52
CA THR A 25 -5.10 -10.97 -2.72
C THR A 25 -3.90 -11.83 -2.38
N PHE A 26 -3.83 -12.28 -1.13
CA PHE A 26 -2.79 -13.17 -0.63
C PHE A 26 -3.43 -14.44 -0.08
N VAL A 27 -2.76 -15.58 -0.26
CA VAL A 27 -3.13 -16.85 0.39
C VAL A 27 -2.33 -16.99 1.67
N ALA A 28 -3.00 -17.26 2.78
CA ALA A 28 -2.33 -17.59 4.03
C ALA A 28 -1.81 -19.03 3.96
N GLU A 29 -0.51 -19.20 3.70
CA GLU A 29 0.15 -20.53 3.63
C GLU A 29 0.33 -21.21 5.02
N ARG A 30 -0.04 -20.50 6.09
CA ARG A 30 -0.04 -20.93 7.50
C ARG A 30 -0.96 -20.04 8.32
N ASP A 31 -1.13 -20.35 9.60
CA ASP A 31 -1.84 -19.47 10.54
C ASP A 31 -1.08 -18.14 10.71
N LEU A 32 -1.81 -17.03 10.59
CA LEU A 32 -1.24 -15.68 10.62
C LEU A 32 -2.07 -14.73 11.48
N LEU A 33 -1.38 -13.83 12.17
CA LEU A 33 -1.94 -12.60 12.69
C LEU A 33 -1.59 -11.45 11.73
N LEU A 34 -2.58 -10.86 11.08
CA LEU A 34 -2.38 -9.78 10.11
C LEU A 34 -2.54 -8.41 10.76
N GLY A 35 -1.50 -7.57 10.67
CA GLY A 35 -1.56 -6.15 11.00
C GLY A 35 -1.54 -5.29 9.75
N VAL A 36 -2.54 -4.43 9.57
CA VAL A 36 -2.62 -3.48 8.45
C VAL A 36 -2.77 -2.06 8.97
N THR A 37 -1.94 -1.14 8.48
CA THR A 37 -2.01 0.28 8.83
C THR A 37 -2.23 1.14 7.60
N ALA A 38 -3.26 1.98 7.63
CA ALA A 38 -3.40 3.06 6.65
C ALA A 38 -2.33 4.13 6.94
N CYS A 39 -1.40 4.32 6.01
CA CYS A 39 -0.29 5.26 6.17
C CYS A 39 -0.81 6.70 6.32
N PRO A 40 -0.33 7.49 7.30
CA PRO A 40 -0.79 8.87 7.51
C PRO A 40 -0.10 9.91 6.59
N ALA A 41 0.93 9.53 5.84
CA ALA A 41 1.73 10.45 5.03
C ALA A 41 1.01 10.88 3.74
N ALA A 42 0.24 11.97 3.80
CA ALA A 42 -0.58 12.45 2.68
C ALA A 42 0.21 12.65 1.36
N THR A 43 1.45 13.15 1.41
CA THR A 43 2.29 13.35 0.21
C THR A 43 2.63 12.05 -0.51
N ALA A 44 2.84 10.96 0.25
CA ALA A 44 3.09 9.63 -0.30
C ALA A 44 1.80 8.93 -0.78
N ASN A 45 0.63 9.45 -0.40
CA ASN A 45 -0.69 8.89 -0.69
C ASN A 45 -1.49 9.71 -1.72
N GLY A 46 -0.83 10.56 -2.51
CA GLY A 46 -1.51 11.36 -3.54
C GLY A 46 -2.31 12.54 -2.99
N GLY A 47 -1.88 13.12 -1.87
CA GLY A 47 -2.41 14.36 -1.31
C GLY A 47 -3.45 14.20 -0.21
N ARG A 48 -3.87 12.97 0.11
CA ARG A 48 -4.87 12.68 1.17
C ARG A 48 -4.62 11.33 1.83
N THR A 49 -5.09 11.19 3.06
CA THR A 49 -5.10 9.91 3.78
C THR A 49 -6.45 9.23 3.57
N LEU A 50 -6.43 7.96 3.21
CA LEU A 50 -7.62 7.16 2.92
C LEU A 50 -7.61 5.88 3.76
N PRO A 51 -8.79 5.35 4.14
CA PRO A 51 -8.87 4.05 4.78
C PRO A 51 -8.44 2.94 3.81
N LEU A 52 -8.00 1.81 4.38
CA LEU A 52 -7.77 0.56 3.66
C LEU A 52 -8.84 -0.45 4.09
N VAL A 53 -9.36 -1.20 3.13
CA VAL A 53 -10.29 -2.31 3.39
C VAL A 53 -9.49 -3.60 3.40
N VAL A 54 -9.79 -4.46 4.37
CA VAL A 54 -9.25 -5.82 4.47
C VAL A 54 -10.44 -6.79 4.51
N GLU A 55 -10.44 -7.72 3.59
CA GLU A 55 -11.42 -8.81 3.53
C GLU A 55 -10.71 -10.12 3.84
N ILE A 56 -11.35 -10.97 4.65
CA ILE A 56 -10.86 -12.31 4.99
C ILE A 56 -11.93 -13.29 4.53
N GLY A 57 -11.52 -14.26 3.71
CA GLY A 57 -12.41 -15.29 3.17
C GLY A 57 -11.65 -16.58 2.94
N THR A 58 -12.39 -17.61 2.56
CA THR A 58 -11.80 -18.84 2.03
C THR A 58 -11.43 -18.65 0.56
N PRO A 59 -10.42 -19.39 0.04
CA PRO A 59 -10.13 -19.44 -1.39
C PRO A 59 -11.35 -19.87 -2.22
#